data_AF-A0A317TZB9-F1
#
_entry.id   AF-A0A317TZB9-F1
#
_cell.length_a   1.000
_cell.length_b   1.000
_cell.length_c   1.000
_cell.angle_alpha   90.00
_cell.angle_beta   90.00
_cell.angle_gamma   90.00
#
_symmetry.space_group_name_H-M   'P 1'
#
loop_
_entity.id
_entity.type
_entity.pdbx_description
1 polymer ?
#
loop_
_entity_poly.entity_id
_entity_poly.type
_entity_poly.pdbx_seq_one_letter_code
_entity_poly.pdbx_strand_id
1 'polypeptide(L)'
;MFLKRFPENQLIKKIKISGPFISVYVPEAGLQKFLDKYNKLLTQYKVLSIGEGLMHDFAHYTHNKHLSFLIKDKAKEKHEHFHFILPETVNEVNLALFLDAFDDHDLSQEQKKQLVEEFKEYSHSVTLETLLEQIKSYNYLIFALFYRDHYLSDMMPLFTGMLNSLEPYMSKDQDEKLIDSSSISPDVRIKIGDDEVCARDADNNLIAFVRHIGILSSFAEIINNLNKNKNAGDISEIIIKVNELFKSVSMTPFPDFLSLSPPLFNELKTHFPFIDRDLNNLYTMLKQQLAICLKTEGLIFNPKIFFHPIEDVYCNQAIHFLNKQGLVGQKIIDTIMCLQEGKNSLNPYWMNSGTNLQGIVDAVLSLKKSGADLNEAVQNQDSELNQALNKPRFLPLTTLGSFGIHQSKSTMKVDEGISKPLNYQ
;
A
#
# COMPACT_ATOMS: atom_id res chain seq x y z
N MET A 1 5.89 12.51 -4.26
CA MET A 1 5.40 13.76 -3.69
C MET A 1 4.61 14.48 -4.77
N PHE A 2 3.31 14.62 -4.55
CA PHE A 2 2.47 15.50 -5.35
C PHE A 2 2.69 16.95 -4.89
N LEU A 3 2.69 17.89 -5.83
CA LEU A 3 2.88 19.32 -5.56
C LEU A 3 1.94 20.15 -6.45
N LYS A 4 1.04 20.90 -5.83
CA LYS A 4 0.22 21.91 -6.50
C LYS A 4 0.67 23.31 -6.10
N ARG A 5 0.89 24.18 -7.08
CA ARG A 5 1.23 25.60 -6.86
C ARG A 5 0.03 26.49 -7.17
N PHE A 6 -0.12 27.54 -6.39
CA PHE A 6 -1.17 28.55 -6.53
C PHE A 6 -0.52 29.93 -6.61
N PRO A 7 0.07 30.31 -7.76
CA PRO A 7 0.84 31.54 -7.88
C PRO A 7 0.01 32.80 -7.60
N GLU A 8 -1.26 32.78 -7.99
CA GLU A 8 -2.19 33.90 -7.84
C GLU A 8 -2.87 33.95 -6.46
N ASN A 9 -2.74 32.90 -5.65
CA ASN A 9 -3.35 32.83 -4.33
C ASN A 9 -2.50 33.63 -3.32
N GLN A 10 -3.14 34.49 -2.55
CA GLN A 10 -2.43 35.39 -1.62
C GLN A 10 -1.98 34.70 -0.33
N LEU A 11 -2.70 33.69 0.15
CA LEU A 11 -2.44 33.04 1.43
C LEU A 11 -1.75 31.68 1.29
N ILE A 12 -2.23 30.82 0.39
CA ILE A 12 -1.70 29.48 0.20
C ILE A 12 -0.93 29.44 -1.12
N LYS A 13 0.40 29.37 -1.07
CA LYS A 13 1.25 29.43 -2.27
C LYS A 13 1.42 28.09 -2.96
N LYS A 14 1.40 27.00 -2.18
CA LYS A 14 1.47 25.63 -2.68
C LYS A 14 1.06 24.64 -1.61
N ILE A 15 0.58 23.49 -2.05
CA ILE A 15 0.29 22.32 -1.21
C ILE A 15 1.15 21.15 -1.72
N LYS A 16 1.80 20.45 -0.80
CA LYS A 16 2.55 19.21 -1.08
C LYS A 16 1.92 18.04 -0.36
N ILE A 17 1.92 16.88 -1.00
CA ILE A 17 1.37 15.64 -0.44
C ILE A 17 2.40 14.52 -0.60
N SER A 18 2.66 13.78 0.48
CA SER A 18 3.54 12.60 0.50
C SER A 18 3.08 11.62 1.57
N GLY A 19 2.57 10.44 1.17
CA GLY A 19 2.04 9.47 2.13
C GLY A 19 0.90 10.09 2.97
N PRO A 20 0.94 10.04 4.31
CA PRO A 20 -0.03 10.73 5.17
C PRO A 20 0.26 12.23 5.39
N PHE A 21 1.34 12.78 4.85
CA PHE A 21 1.78 14.16 5.08
C PHE A 21 1.19 15.13 4.06
N ILE A 22 0.61 16.23 4.55
CA ILE A 22 0.23 17.39 3.74
C ILE A 22 0.99 18.62 4.24
N SER A 23 1.78 19.25 3.36
CA SER A 23 2.45 20.52 3.67
C SER A 23 1.75 21.69 2.98
N VAL A 24 1.28 22.66 3.75
CA VAL A 24 0.66 23.89 3.25
C VAL A 24 1.65 25.04 3.41
N TYR A 25 2.00 25.71 2.31
CA TYR A 25 2.97 26.81 2.32
C TYR A 25 2.28 28.16 2.31
N VAL A 26 2.67 29.00 3.26
CA VAL A 26 2.08 30.32 3.54
C VAL A 26 3.21 31.38 3.49
N PRO A 27 2.99 32.56 2.91
CA PRO A 27 3.94 33.67 3.00
C PRO A 27 4.20 34.05 4.46
N GLU A 28 5.44 34.42 4.80
CA GLU A 28 5.82 34.84 6.17
C GLU A 28 4.88 35.94 6.71
N ALA A 29 4.51 36.91 5.85
CA ALA A 29 3.57 37.99 6.20
C ALA A 29 2.12 37.52 6.47
N GLY A 30 1.73 36.34 5.99
CA GLY A 30 0.40 35.75 6.17
C GLY A 30 0.31 34.72 7.30
N LEU A 31 1.42 34.46 7.99
CA LEU A 31 1.55 33.38 8.96
C LEU A 31 0.55 33.48 10.12
N GLN A 32 0.53 34.62 10.81
CA GLN A 32 -0.34 34.81 11.97
C GLN A 32 -1.82 34.73 11.58
N LYS A 33 -2.17 35.33 10.43
CA LYS A 33 -3.52 35.27 9.88
C LYS A 33 -3.95 33.82 9.59
N PHE A 34 -3.04 33.00 9.07
CA PHE A 34 -3.32 31.58 8.83
C PHE A 34 -3.54 30.82 10.14
N LEU A 35 -2.69 31.03 11.15
CA LEU A 35 -2.80 30.42 12.47
C LEU A 35 -4.14 30.78 13.15
N ASP A 36 -4.47 32.06 13.20
CA ASP A 36 -5.68 32.54 13.86
C ASP A 36 -6.93 31.98 13.18
N LYS A 37 -6.92 31.93 11.85
CA LYS A 37 -8.06 31.52 11.03
C LYS A 37 -8.29 30.02 11.03
N TYR A 38 -7.23 29.23 10.94
CA TYR A 38 -7.30 27.78 10.81
C TYR A 38 -6.92 27.05 12.09
N ASN A 39 -7.00 27.70 13.26
CA ASN A 39 -6.69 27.08 14.55
C ASN A 39 -7.47 25.76 14.78
N LYS A 40 -8.71 25.67 14.31
CA LYS A 40 -9.51 24.44 14.36
C LYS A 40 -8.93 23.30 13.51
N LEU A 41 -8.36 23.62 12.35
CA LEU A 41 -7.64 22.64 11.53
C LEU A 41 -6.40 22.13 12.27
N LEU A 42 -5.70 23.03 12.98
CA LEU A 42 -4.52 22.70 13.78
C LEU A 42 -4.85 21.81 14.99
N THR A 43 -6.07 21.86 15.51
CA THR A 43 -6.53 20.96 16.58
C THR A 43 -7.09 19.65 16.06
N GLN A 44 -7.68 19.64 14.86
CA GLN A 44 -8.28 18.45 14.26
C GLN A 44 -7.24 17.49 13.68
N TYR A 45 -6.19 18.03 13.04
CA TYR A 45 -5.10 17.24 12.47
C TYR A 45 -3.84 17.48 13.30
N LYS A 46 -3.02 16.43 13.49
CA LYS A 46 -1.75 16.57 14.20
C LYS A 46 -0.79 17.42 13.38
N VAL A 47 -0.31 18.52 13.97
CA VAL A 47 0.57 19.50 13.33
C VAL A 47 2.01 19.31 13.82
N LEU A 48 2.95 19.17 12.88
CA LEU A 48 4.39 19.04 13.16
C LEU A 48 5.19 20.35 13.04
N SER A 49 4.50 21.46 12.79
CA SER A 49 5.05 22.83 12.82
C SER A 49 6.15 23.16 11.79
N ILE A 50 6.63 24.40 11.87
CA ILE A 50 7.78 24.96 11.17
C ILE A 50 9.00 24.74 12.07
N GLY A 51 9.91 23.85 11.66
CA GLY A 51 11.24 23.77 12.25
C GLY A 51 11.44 22.76 13.39
N GLU A 52 10.46 21.93 13.76
CA GLU A 52 10.59 21.08 14.96
C GLU A 52 10.10 19.64 14.80
N GLY A 53 10.88 18.69 15.33
CA GLY A 53 10.54 17.28 15.52
C GLY A 53 11.19 16.34 14.50
N LEU A 54 11.45 15.09 14.91
CA LEU A 54 12.01 14.05 14.03
C LEU A 54 11.16 13.94 12.75
N MET A 55 9.84 14.03 12.91
CA MET A 55 8.90 13.91 11.81
C MET A 55 8.95 15.11 10.84
N HIS A 56 9.26 16.31 11.32
CA HIS A 56 9.53 17.49 10.49
C HIS A 56 10.88 17.39 9.79
N ASP A 57 11.95 17.03 10.51
CA ASP A 57 13.32 17.04 9.99
C ASP A 57 13.52 15.99 8.90
N PHE A 58 12.87 14.83 9.04
CA PHE A 58 12.85 13.80 8.01
C PHE A 58 11.96 14.17 6.81
N ALA A 59 10.85 14.90 6.99
CA ALA A 59 9.98 15.36 5.90
C ALA A 59 10.69 16.34 4.93
N HIS A 60 11.78 16.95 5.38
CA HIS A 60 12.62 17.80 4.52
C HIS A 60 13.65 17.03 3.68
N TYR A 61 13.80 15.71 3.88
CA TYR A 61 14.65 14.77 3.14
C TYR A 61 15.93 15.37 2.55
N THR A 62 16.69 16.05 3.40
CA THR A 62 18.08 16.43 3.12
C THR A 62 18.89 16.06 4.34
N HIS A 63 19.70 15.00 4.21
CA HIS A 63 20.94 14.92 4.97
C HIS A 63 21.59 16.31 4.88
N ASN A 64 21.82 16.97 6.02
CA ASN A 64 22.40 18.32 6.15
C ASN A 64 21.50 19.55 5.94
N LYS A 65 20.39 19.68 6.68
CA LYS A 65 19.77 21.02 6.87
C LYS A 65 20.17 21.76 8.13
N HIS A 66 20.92 21.14 9.05
CA HIS A 66 21.52 21.87 10.19
C HIS A 66 22.62 22.88 9.79
N LEU A 67 23.00 22.98 8.51
CA LEU A 67 24.03 23.92 8.03
C LEU A 67 23.55 24.93 6.96
N SER A 68 22.28 24.89 6.55
CA SER A 68 21.78 25.81 5.49
C SER A 68 21.42 27.22 5.99
N PHE A 69 21.40 27.46 7.30
CA PHE A 69 21.19 28.82 7.83
C PHE A 69 22.36 29.79 7.51
N LEU A 70 23.51 29.27 7.06
CA LEU A 70 24.72 30.04 6.76
C LEU A 70 24.82 30.55 5.32
N ILE A 71 23.91 30.17 4.41
CA ILE A 71 23.91 30.71 3.03
C ILE A 71 22.56 31.34 2.73
N LYS A 72 22.42 32.61 3.14
CA LYS A 72 21.34 33.50 2.72
C LYS A 72 21.57 33.93 1.27
N ASP A 73 20.92 33.26 0.33
CA ASP A 73 20.68 33.86 -0.99
C ASP A 73 19.44 34.76 -0.95
N LYS A 74 19.66 36.00 -1.38
CA LYS A 74 18.69 37.11 -1.40
C LYS A 74 17.69 36.93 -2.57
N ALA A 75 16.48 37.46 -2.36
CA ALA A 75 15.43 37.79 -3.35
C ALA A 75 14.39 36.72 -3.74
N LYS A 76 14.02 35.80 -2.83
CA LYS A 76 12.71 35.10 -2.90
C LYS A 76 11.90 35.43 -1.66
N GLU A 77 10.59 35.66 -1.81
CA GLU A 77 9.67 35.72 -0.67
C GLU A 77 9.90 34.49 0.20
N LYS A 78 10.18 34.72 1.49
CA LYS A 78 10.28 33.63 2.44
C LYS A 78 8.88 33.05 2.65
N HIS A 79 8.79 31.74 2.52
CA HIS A 79 7.57 31.00 2.78
C HIS A 79 7.82 30.10 3.97
N GLU A 80 6.88 30.12 4.88
CA GLU A 80 6.77 29.14 5.95
C GLU A 80 5.83 28.02 5.52
N HIS A 81 5.91 26.86 6.16
CA HIS A 81 5.05 25.73 5.84
C HIS A 81 4.53 25.02 7.09
N PHE A 82 3.27 24.62 7.04
CA PHE A 82 2.65 23.78 8.05
C PHE A 82 2.57 22.36 7.54
N HIS A 83 3.07 21.41 8.31
CA HIS A 83 2.90 19.98 8.03
C HIS A 83 1.77 19.42 8.86
N PHE A 84 0.81 18.81 8.18
CA PHE A 84 -0.32 18.10 8.74
C PHE A 84 -0.10 16.61 8.52
N ILE A 85 -0.38 15.81 9.54
CA ILE A 85 -0.43 14.36 9.43
C ILE A 85 -1.89 13.94 9.43
N LEU A 86 -2.32 13.25 8.37
CA LEU A 86 -3.62 12.61 8.33
C LEU A 86 -3.59 11.29 9.11
N PRO A 87 -4.73 10.83 9.68
CA PRO A 87 -4.83 9.53 10.34
C PRO A 87 -4.53 8.35 9.41
N GLU A 88 -4.53 8.56 8.10
CA GLU A 88 -4.34 7.54 7.08
C GLU A 88 -3.49 8.09 5.93
N THR A 89 -2.97 7.20 5.07
CA THR A 89 -2.36 7.63 3.81
C THR A 89 -3.35 8.49 3.01
N VAL A 90 -2.87 9.60 2.43
CA VAL A 90 -3.74 10.55 1.72
C VAL A 90 -4.36 9.85 0.49
N ASN A 91 -5.68 9.95 0.37
CA ASN A 91 -6.49 9.51 -0.75
C ASN A 91 -7.46 10.63 -1.17
N GLU A 92 -8.20 10.44 -2.27
CA GLU A 92 -9.11 11.46 -2.78
C GLU A 92 -10.17 11.91 -1.76
N VAL A 93 -10.66 10.99 -0.93
CA VAL A 93 -11.73 11.24 0.04
C VAL A 93 -11.20 12.05 1.22
N ASN A 94 -10.13 11.61 1.86
CA ASN A 94 -9.59 12.28 3.04
C ASN A 94 -8.88 13.60 2.67
N LEU A 95 -8.38 13.73 1.45
CA LEU A 95 -7.87 14.99 0.91
C LEU A 95 -8.99 16.01 0.72
N ALA A 96 -10.13 15.61 0.13
CA ALA A 96 -11.28 16.49 -0.01
C ALA A 96 -11.76 17.00 1.36
N LEU A 97 -11.89 16.10 2.34
CA LEU A 97 -12.27 16.47 3.71
C LEU A 97 -11.28 17.44 4.37
N PHE A 98 -9.98 17.24 4.16
CA PHE A 98 -8.95 18.18 4.63
C PHE A 98 -9.09 19.55 3.95
N LEU A 99 -9.35 19.58 2.65
CA LEU A 99 -9.46 20.81 1.87
C LEU A 99 -10.74 21.60 2.16
N ASP A 100 -11.83 20.93 2.55
CA ASP A 100 -13.11 21.56 2.92
C ASP A 100 -12.99 22.47 4.15
N ALA A 101 -11.95 22.29 4.95
CA ALA A 101 -11.68 23.17 6.09
C ALA A 101 -11.08 24.53 5.69
N PHE A 102 -10.63 24.73 4.44
CA PHE A 102 -10.21 26.05 3.94
C PHE A 102 -11.41 26.85 3.45
N ASP A 103 -11.44 28.16 3.74
CA ASP A 103 -12.48 29.04 3.20
C ASP A 103 -12.28 29.27 1.69
N ASP A 104 -13.37 29.50 0.97
CA ASP A 104 -13.34 29.73 -0.48
C ASP A 104 -12.57 30.98 -0.91
N HIS A 105 -12.36 31.93 0.01
CA HIS A 105 -11.52 33.10 -0.22
C HIS A 105 -10.02 32.76 -0.19
N ASP A 106 -9.62 31.71 0.54
CA ASP A 106 -8.22 31.31 0.69
C ASP A 106 -7.86 30.11 -0.17
N LEU A 107 -8.83 29.28 -0.55
CA LEU A 107 -8.70 28.24 -1.58
C LEU A 107 -10.07 28.05 -2.21
N SER A 108 -10.25 28.48 -3.47
CA SER A 108 -11.58 28.44 -4.09
C SER A 108 -12.07 27.00 -4.28
N GLN A 109 -13.40 26.82 -4.39
CA GLN A 109 -13.99 25.51 -4.68
C GLN A 109 -13.39 24.85 -5.94
N GLU A 110 -13.13 25.66 -6.98
CA GLU A 110 -12.48 25.18 -8.19
C GLU A 110 -11.03 24.72 -7.92
N GLN A 111 -10.26 25.47 -7.12
CA GLN A 111 -8.91 25.10 -6.73
C GLN A 111 -8.88 23.81 -5.89
N LYS A 112 -9.84 23.65 -4.97
CA LYS A 112 -9.99 22.44 -4.15
C LYS A 112 -10.29 21.22 -5.02
N LYS A 113 -11.30 21.33 -5.90
CA LYS A 113 -11.70 20.28 -6.82
C LYS A 113 -10.54 19.88 -7.75
N GLN A 114 -9.90 20.86 -8.37
CA GLN A 114 -8.76 20.63 -9.25
C GLN A 114 -7.61 19.92 -8.52
N LEU A 115 -7.32 20.30 -7.27
CA LEU A 115 -6.28 19.64 -6.49
C LEU A 115 -6.62 18.16 -6.24
N VAL A 116 -7.86 17.84 -5.88
CA VAL A 116 -8.31 16.45 -5.67
C VAL A 116 -8.22 15.64 -6.97
N GLU A 117 -8.67 16.20 -8.10
CA GLU A 117 -8.62 15.54 -9.40
C GLU A 117 -7.17 15.27 -9.85
N GLU A 118 -6.29 16.26 -9.77
CA GLU A 118 -4.88 16.10 -10.13
C GLU A 118 -4.16 15.14 -9.18
N PHE A 119 -4.51 15.15 -7.88
CA PHE A 119 -3.97 14.20 -6.94
C PHE A 119 -4.44 12.77 -7.23
N LYS A 120 -5.72 12.59 -7.59
CA LYS A 120 -6.27 11.31 -8.03
C LYS A 120 -5.51 10.78 -9.24
N GLU A 121 -5.31 11.59 -10.27
CA GLU A 121 -4.54 11.19 -11.44
C GLU A 121 -3.11 10.79 -11.07
N TYR A 122 -2.45 11.60 -10.22
CA TYR A 122 -1.11 11.29 -9.71
C TYR A 122 -1.07 9.97 -8.93
N SER A 123 -2.00 9.75 -7.99
CA SER A 123 -2.01 8.58 -7.10
C SER A 123 -2.34 7.28 -7.82
N HIS A 124 -3.09 7.34 -8.93
CA HIS A 124 -3.40 6.17 -9.76
C HIS A 124 -2.34 5.92 -10.84
N SER A 125 -1.48 6.89 -11.13
CA SER A 125 -0.36 6.69 -12.04
C SER A 125 0.73 5.83 -11.39
N VAL A 126 1.06 4.70 -12.00
CA VAL A 126 2.19 3.86 -11.55
C VAL A 126 3.44 4.30 -12.30
N THR A 127 4.23 5.17 -11.67
CA THR A 127 5.51 5.66 -12.17
C THR A 127 6.64 5.39 -11.19
N LEU A 128 7.90 5.42 -11.66
CA LEU A 128 9.07 5.27 -10.79
C LEU A 128 9.13 6.36 -9.70
N GLU A 129 8.66 7.57 -10.01
CA GLU A 129 8.56 8.67 -9.05
C GLU A 129 7.52 8.39 -7.97
N THR A 130 6.31 7.97 -8.34
CA THR A 130 5.25 7.63 -7.36
C THR A 130 5.66 6.48 -6.46
N LEU A 131 6.33 5.46 -7.01
CA LEU A 131 6.81 4.29 -6.25
C LEU A 131 7.94 4.67 -5.28
N LEU A 132 8.90 5.49 -5.72
CA LEU A 132 9.97 6.00 -4.86
C LEU A 132 9.42 6.74 -3.64
N GLU A 133 8.39 7.54 -3.85
CA GLU A 133 7.82 8.41 -2.84
C GLU A 133 6.99 7.62 -1.82
N GLN A 134 6.35 6.55 -2.28
CA GLN A 134 5.74 5.56 -1.40
C GLN A 134 6.79 4.83 -0.54
N ILE A 135 7.89 4.37 -1.14
CA ILE A 135 8.99 3.72 -0.40
C ILE A 135 9.57 4.66 0.65
N LYS A 136 9.82 5.93 0.30
CA LYS A 136 10.29 6.94 1.27
C LYS A 136 9.31 7.11 2.42
N SER A 137 8.01 7.12 2.14
CA SER A 137 6.98 7.22 3.17
C SER A 137 6.99 6.00 4.10
N TYR A 138 7.22 4.80 3.57
CA TYR A 138 7.34 3.58 4.40
C TYR A 138 8.57 3.61 5.30
N ASN A 139 9.74 3.94 4.74
CA ASN A 139 10.99 4.08 5.49
C ASN A 139 10.84 5.09 6.63
N TYR A 140 10.18 6.21 6.33
CA TYR A 140 9.90 7.25 7.28
C TYR A 140 9.05 6.74 8.45
N LEU A 141 7.90 6.12 8.16
CA LEU A 141 6.95 5.68 9.19
C LEU A 141 7.58 4.63 10.12
N ILE A 142 8.35 3.70 9.54
CA ILE A 142 9.02 2.67 10.30
C ILE A 142 10.13 3.23 11.19
N PHE A 143 10.98 4.09 10.64
CA PHE A 143 12.03 4.74 11.42
C PHE A 143 11.44 5.49 12.62
N ALA A 144 10.41 6.29 12.36
CA ALA A 144 9.70 7.06 13.37
C ALA A 144 9.12 6.20 14.52
N LEU A 145 8.48 5.09 14.17
CA LEU A 145 7.92 4.14 15.14
C LEU A 145 9.02 3.52 16.02
N PHE A 146 10.16 3.12 15.44
CA PHE A 146 11.29 2.59 16.20
C PHE A 146 11.94 3.61 17.14
N TYR A 147 11.88 4.91 16.80
CA TYR A 147 12.32 6.00 17.66
C TYR A 147 11.26 6.49 18.66
N ARG A 148 10.14 5.76 18.78
CA ARG A 148 9.02 6.05 19.70
C ARG A 148 8.46 7.46 19.49
N ASP A 149 8.34 7.88 18.24
CA ASP A 149 7.66 9.14 17.93
C ASP A 149 6.24 9.11 18.51
N HIS A 150 5.93 10.10 19.34
CA HIS A 150 4.65 10.12 20.07
C HIS A 150 3.46 10.24 19.11
N TYR A 151 3.61 10.95 18.00
CA TYR A 151 2.50 11.16 17.07
C TYR A 151 2.12 9.87 16.35
N LEU A 152 3.12 9.12 15.86
CA LEU A 152 2.87 7.83 15.24
C LEU A 152 2.45 6.76 16.23
N SER A 153 2.94 6.83 17.48
CA SER A 153 2.51 5.91 18.53
C SER A 153 1.00 5.94 18.75
N ASP A 154 0.39 7.13 18.66
CA ASP A 154 -1.06 7.28 18.78
C ASP A 154 -1.82 6.93 17.49
N MET A 155 -1.19 7.07 16.32
CA MET A 155 -1.80 6.72 15.03
C MET A 155 -1.81 5.22 14.78
N MET A 156 -0.78 4.53 15.28
CA MET A 156 -0.59 3.08 15.16
C MET A 156 -0.47 2.42 16.54
N PRO A 157 -1.52 2.50 17.38
CA PRO A 157 -1.48 2.02 18.76
C PRO A 157 -1.30 0.50 18.87
N LEU A 158 -1.87 -0.29 17.94
CA LEU A 158 -1.73 -1.75 17.97
C LEU A 158 -0.31 -2.17 17.62
N PHE A 159 0.28 -1.57 16.59
CA PHE A 159 1.66 -1.85 16.20
C PHE A 159 2.64 -1.40 17.29
N THR A 160 2.42 -0.20 17.86
CA THR A 160 3.20 0.29 19.01
C THR A 160 3.08 -0.64 20.22
N GLY A 161 1.87 -1.12 20.53
CA GLY A 161 1.62 -2.08 21.59
C GLY A 161 2.35 -3.41 21.35
N MET A 162 2.37 -3.89 20.11
CA MET A 162 3.13 -5.07 19.71
C MET A 162 4.64 -4.86 19.91
N LEU A 163 5.19 -3.73 19.44
CA LEU A 163 6.62 -3.41 19.61
C LEU A 163 7.01 -3.37 21.10
N ASN A 164 6.22 -2.71 21.94
CA ASN A 164 6.47 -2.63 23.38
C ASN A 164 6.40 -4.02 24.04
N SER A 165 5.49 -4.88 23.58
CA SER A 165 5.35 -6.25 24.09
C SER A 165 6.49 -7.16 23.63
N LEU A 166 7.09 -6.87 22.47
CA LEU A 166 8.23 -7.59 21.92
C LEU A 166 9.58 -7.10 22.47
N GLU A 167 9.67 -5.86 22.98
CA GLU A 167 10.90 -5.25 23.50
C GLU A 167 11.73 -6.16 24.42
N PRO A 168 11.15 -6.94 25.36
CA PRO A 168 11.92 -7.85 26.22
C PRO A 168 12.67 -8.96 25.47
N TYR A 169 12.22 -9.29 24.26
CA TYR A 169 12.75 -10.36 23.42
C TYR A 169 13.64 -9.85 22.28
N MET A 170 13.62 -8.54 22.00
CA MET A 170 14.48 -7.94 20.99
C MET A 170 15.92 -7.84 21.51
N SER A 171 16.90 -8.24 20.69
CA SER A 171 18.32 -8.11 21.04
C SER A 171 18.67 -6.64 21.33
N LYS A 172 19.37 -6.39 22.43
CA LYS A 172 19.91 -5.06 22.78
C LYS A 172 21.18 -4.71 22.00
N ASP A 173 21.78 -5.67 21.29
CA ASP A 173 22.94 -5.43 20.45
C ASP A 173 22.50 -5.00 19.05
N GLN A 174 22.83 -3.75 18.71
CA GLN A 174 22.62 -3.11 17.41
C GLN A 174 23.58 -3.64 16.32
N ASP A 175 24.39 -4.65 16.62
CA ASP A 175 25.29 -5.26 15.64
C ASP A 175 24.53 -6.32 14.82
N GLU A 176 24.66 -6.20 13.49
CA GLU A 176 23.98 -6.87 12.37
C GLU A 176 23.88 -8.42 12.37
N LYS A 177 24.16 -9.12 13.47
CA LYS A 177 23.95 -10.56 13.56
C LYS A 177 22.52 -10.86 14.02
N LEU A 178 21.65 -11.02 13.02
CA LEU A 178 20.48 -11.89 13.01
C LEU A 178 19.95 -12.25 14.40
N ILE A 179 18.92 -11.52 14.84
CA ILE A 179 18.03 -11.95 15.92
C ILE A 179 17.62 -13.40 15.61
N ASP A 180 18.14 -14.32 16.42
CA ASP A 180 17.74 -15.72 16.35
C ASP A 180 16.39 -15.84 17.06
N SER A 181 15.32 -15.82 16.26
CA SER A 181 13.95 -16.02 16.73
C SER A 181 13.73 -17.42 17.33
N SER A 182 14.75 -18.31 17.29
CA SER A 182 14.77 -19.56 18.04
C SER A 182 14.79 -19.38 19.57
N SER A 183 15.08 -18.17 20.06
CA SER A 183 15.16 -17.85 21.49
C SER A 183 13.80 -17.64 22.17
N ILE A 184 12.73 -17.35 21.43
CA ILE A 184 11.38 -17.15 21.98
C ILE A 184 10.60 -18.48 21.91
N SER A 185 10.16 -18.97 23.07
CA SER A 185 9.35 -20.20 23.13
C SER A 185 8.00 -20.04 22.40
N PRO A 186 7.50 -21.09 21.71
CA PRO A 186 6.16 -21.11 21.07
C PRO A 186 5.00 -20.69 21.97
N ASP A 187 5.15 -20.96 23.27
CA ASP A 187 4.06 -20.82 24.24
C ASP A 187 3.97 -19.41 24.83
N VAL A 188 4.96 -18.55 24.52
CA VAL A 188 4.95 -17.15 24.96
C VAL A 188 3.90 -16.40 24.16
N ARG A 189 2.98 -15.77 24.88
CA ARG A 189 1.91 -14.98 24.30
C ARG A 189 2.08 -13.49 24.63
N ILE A 190 1.73 -12.65 23.67
CA ILE A 190 1.66 -11.20 23.83
C ILE A 190 0.28 -10.70 23.43
N LYS A 191 -0.12 -9.56 23.98
CA LYS A 191 -1.37 -8.89 23.61
C LYS A 191 -1.16 -7.91 22.47
N ILE A 192 -2.10 -7.92 21.53
CA ILE A 192 -2.20 -6.93 20.45
C ILE A 192 -3.64 -6.47 20.42
N GLY A 193 -3.92 -5.34 21.09
CA GLY A 193 -5.31 -4.93 21.37
C GLY A 193 -6.01 -5.97 22.24
N ASP A 194 -7.13 -6.48 21.74
CA ASP A 194 -7.91 -7.54 22.40
C ASP A 194 -7.44 -8.96 22.04
N ASP A 195 -6.56 -9.10 21.03
CA ASP A 195 -6.03 -10.39 20.59
C ASP A 195 -4.84 -10.83 21.44
N GLU A 196 -4.70 -12.15 21.59
CA GLU A 196 -3.53 -12.79 22.19
C GLU A 196 -2.83 -13.66 21.15
N VAL A 197 -1.58 -13.33 20.83
CA VAL A 197 -0.83 -13.95 19.73
C VAL A 197 0.48 -14.56 20.22
N CYS A 198 1.04 -15.48 19.44
CA CYS A 198 2.37 -16.03 19.70
C CYS A 198 3.45 -14.94 19.54
N ALA A 199 4.25 -14.71 20.57
CA ALA A 199 5.29 -13.69 20.57
C ALA A 199 6.36 -13.95 19.50
N ARG A 200 6.74 -15.22 19.32
CA ARG A 200 7.69 -15.63 18.28
C ARG A 200 7.14 -15.36 16.87
N ASP A 201 5.85 -15.59 16.64
CA ASP A 201 5.24 -15.35 15.33
C ASP A 201 5.14 -13.85 15.06
N ALA A 202 4.82 -13.04 16.08
CA ALA A 202 4.86 -11.58 15.98
C ALA A 202 6.27 -11.05 15.69
N ASP A 203 7.30 -11.56 16.37
CA ASP A 203 8.70 -11.21 16.12
C ASP A 203 9.15 -11.60 14.70
N ASN A 204 8.83 -12.83 14.25
CA ASN A 204 9.12 -13.27 12.89
C ASN A 204 8.46 -12.37 11.83
N ASN A 205 7.21 -11.95 12.07
CA ASN A 205 6.51 -11.00 11.20
C ASN A 205 7.17 -9.62 11.18
N LEU A 206 7.56 -9.11 12.35
CA LEU A 206 8.28 -7.85 12.46
C LEU A 206 9.62 -7.90 11.72
N ILE A 207 10.42 -8.95 11.91
CA ILE A 207 11.70 -9.16 11.22
C ILE A 207 11.49 -9.22 9.70
N ALA A 208 10.52 -9.99 9.23
CA ALA A 208 10.18 -10.09 7.82
C ALA A 208 9.82 -8.71 7.24
N PHE A 209 8.94 -7.98 7.93
CA PHE A 209 8.50 -6.66 7.53
C PHE A 209 9.67 -5.67 7.44
N VAL A 210 10.50 -5.57 8.49
CA VAL A 210 11.67 -4.68 8.51
C VAL A 210 12.68 -5.02 7.41
N ARG A 211 12.90 -6.32 7.12
CA ARG A 211 13.77 -6.73 6.01
C ARG A 211 13.24 -6.25 4.66
N HIS A 212 11.93 -6.32 4.43
CA HIS A 212 11.34 -5.81 3.19
C HIS A 212 11.50 -4.28 3.06
N ILE A 213 11.33 -3.54 4.16
CA ILE A 213 11.60 -2.09 4.21
C ILE A 213 13.06 -1.78 3.89
N GLY A 214 14.00 -2.58 4.42
CA GLY A 214 15.42 -2.49 4.09
C GLY A 214 15.70 -2.72 2.60
N ILE A 215 15.12 -3.76 2.00
CA ILE A 215 15.27 -4.02 0.56
C ILE A 215 14.67 -2.88 -0.28
N LEU A 216 13.50 -2.36 0.10
CA LEU A 216 12.88 -1.22 -0.57
C LEU A 216 13.77 0.03 -0.48
N SER A 217 14.46 0.25 0.64
CA SER A 217 15.44 1.34 0.78
C SER A 217 16.57 1.24 -0.25
N SER A 218 17.09 0.04 -0.50
CA SER A 218 18.10 -0.16 -1.56
C SER A 218 17.56 0.13 -2.96
N PHE A 219 16.30 -0.24 -3.25
CA PHE A 219 15.65 0.18 -4.49
C PHE A 219 15.54 1.71 -4.59
N ALA A 220 15.13 2.38 -3.52
CA ALA A 220 15.03 3.84 -3.49
C ALA A 220 16.38 4.53 -3.75
N GLU A 221 17.48 3.99 -3.24
CA GLU A 221 18.83 4.50 -3.52
C GLU A 221 19.16 4.40 -5.02
N ILE A 222 18.92 3.23 -5.63
CA ILE A 222 19.14 3.03 -7.08
C ILE A 222 18.30 4.02 -7.89
N ILE A 223 17.01 4.16 -7.57
CA ILE A 223 16.11 5.09 -8.27
C ILE A 223 16.59 6.54 -8.12
N ASN A 224 17.00 6.96 -6.93
CA ASN A 224 17.54 8.30 -6.70
C ASN A 224 18.81 8.55 -7.54
N ASN A 225 19.69 7.56 -7.64
CA ASN A 225 20.92 7.65 -8.44
C ASN A 225 20.61 7.74 -9.94
N LEU A 226 19.65 6.95 -10.43
CA LEU A 226 19.16 7.04 -11.82
C LEU A 226 18.57 8.43 -12.13
N ASN A 227 17.83 9.03 -11.20
CA ASN A 227 17.24 10.35 -11.38
C ASN A 227 18.28 11.49 -11.37
N LYS A 228 19.36 11.36 -10.59
CA LYS A 228 20.45 12.35 -10.50
C LYS A 228 21.42 12.26 -11.67
N ASN A 229 21.81 11.05 -12.05
CA ASN A 229 22.79 10.80 -13.10
C ASN A 229 22.09 10.39 -14.39
N LYS A 230 21.63 11.38 -15.16
CA LYS A 230 21.00 11.14 -16.49
C LYS A 230 21.95 10.48 -17.51
N ASN A 231 23.24 10.37 -17.22
CA ASN A 231 24.25 9.72 -18.05
C ASN A 231 25.27 8.93 -17.21
N ALA A 232 25.51 7.67 -17.62
CA ALA A 232 26.74 6.89 -17.43
C ALA A 232 27.07 6.27 -16.06
N GLY A 233 26.10 5.66 -15.37
CA GLY A 233 26.42 4.41 -14.66
C GLY A 233 26.46 3.26 -15.67
N ASP A 234 27.28 2.23 -15.46
CA ASP A 234 27.19 1.02 -16.29
C ASP A 234 25.80 0.41 -16.07
N ILE A 235 24.92 0.56 -17.05
CA ILE A 235 23.54 0.02 -17.01
C ILE A 235 23.57 -1.47 -16.69
N SER A 236 24.61 -2.19 -17.14
CA SER A 236 24.82 -3.60 -16.81
C SER A 236 24.99 -3.82 -15.31
N GLU A 237 25.82 -3.01 -14.64
CA GLU A 237 26.04 -3.08 -13.20
C GLU A 237 24.75 -2.76 -12.41
N ILE A 238 23.96 -1.79 -12.88
CA ILE A 238 22.67 -1.46 -12.25
C ILE A 238 21.68 -2.62 -12.40
N ILE A 239 21.60 -3.24 -13.58
CA ILE A 239 20.77 -4.42 -13.82
C ILE A 239 21.15 -5.57 -12.88
N ILE A 240 22.45 -5.83 -12.70
CA ILE A 240 22.95 -6.85 -11.77
C ILE A 240 22.46 -6.56 -10.35
N LYS A 241 22.68 -5.34 -9.84
CA LYS A 241 22.25 -4.94 -8.49
C LYS A 241 20.73 -5.06 -8.31
N VAL A 242 19.95 -4.63 -9.29
CA VAL A 242 18.48 -4.73 -9.26
C VAL A 242 18.04 -6.20 -9.21
N ASN A 243 18.65 -7.08 -9.99
CA ASN A 243 18.35 -8.51 -9.97
C ASN A 243 18.77 -9.19 -8.66
N GLU A 244 19.89 -8.77 -8.06
CA GLU A 244 20.29 -9.23 -6.73
C GLU A 244 19.27 -8.83 -5.66
N LEU A 245 18.73 -7.61 -5.73
CA LEU A 245 17.64 -7.18 -4.85
C LEU A 245 16.38 -8.02 -5.08
N PHE A 246 15.95 -8.26 -6.32
CA PHE A 246 14.80 -9.13 -6.58
C PHE A 246 15.00 -10.57 -6.12
N LYS A 247 16.22 -11.09 -6.22
CA LYS A 247 16.58 -12.39 -5.64
C LYS A 247 16.47 -12.36 -4.11
N SER A 248 16.95 -11.30 -3.46
CA SER A 248 16.81 -11.10 -2.01
C SER A 248 15.34 -11.05 -1.58
N VAL A 249 14.48 -10.34 -2.33
CA VAL A 249 13.02 -10.34 -2.12
C VAL A 249 12.47 -11.76 -2.20
N SER A 250 12.86 -12.50 -3.24
CA SER A 250 12.38 -13.87 -3.49
C SER A 250 12.81 -14.87 -2.40
N MET A 251 13.88 -14.56 -1.65
CA MET A 251 14.36 -15.39 -0.53
C MET A 251 13.77 -14.95 0.82
N THR A 252 13.45 -13.67 0.98
CA THR A 252 12.97 -13.09 2.26
C THR A 252 11.50 -13.47 2.52
N PRO A 253 11.15 -14.12 3.63
CA PRO A 253 9.75 -14.39 3.99
C PRO A 253 8.95 -13.09 4.01
N PHE A 254 7.73 -13.12 3.48
CA PHE A 254 6.83 -11.96 3.63
C PHE A 254 6.22 -12.00 5.03
N PRO A 255 5.87 -10.83 5.59
CA PRO A 255 5.00 -10.79 6.74
C PRO A 255 3.60 -11.34 6.38
N ASP A 256 2.88 -11.76 7.40
CA ASP A 256 1.54 -12.30 7.41
C ASP A 256 0.81 -11.77 8.67
N PHE A 257 0.79 -10.43 8.80
CA PHE A 257 0.08 -9.76 9.87
C PHE A 257 -1.42 -10.07 9.84
N LEU A 258 -2.01 -10.33 8.66
CA LEU A 258 -3.40 -10.73 8.55
C LEU A 258 -3.69 -12.02 9.33
N SER A 259 -2.82 -13.02 9.21
CA SER A 259 -2.97 -14.28 9.96
C SER A 259 -2.60 -14.13 11.43
N LEU A 260 -1.69 -13.18 11.76
CA LEU A 260 -1.29 -12.90 13.14
C LEU A 260 -2.41 -12.21 13.94
N SER A 261 -2.95 -11.10 13.43
CA SER A 261 -4.03 -10.32 14.04
C SER A 261 -4.70 -9.45 12.96
N PRO A 262 -5.95 -9.77 12.53
CA PRO A 262 -6.66 -8.95 11.55
C PRO A 262 -6.82 -7.47 11.95
N PRO A 263 -7.07 -7.11 13.22
CA PRO A 263 -7.04 -5.71 13.66
C PRO A 263 -5.70 -5.02 13.40
N LEU A 264 -4.57 -5.66 13.74
CA LEU A 264 -3.24 -5.12 13.48
C LEU A 264 -2.98 -4.95 11.98
N PHE A 265 -3.36 -5.94 11.18
CA PHE A 265 -3.25 -5.87 9.73
C PHE A 265 -4.01 -4.68 9.15
N ASN A 266 -5.24 -4.44 9.61
CA ASN A 266 -6.05 -3.31 9.14
C ASN A 266 -5.39 -1.97 9.53
N GLU A 267 -4.88 -1.83 10.75
CA GLU A 267 -4.12 -0.64 11.17
C GLU A 267 -2.90 -0.43 10.26
N LEU A 268 -2.11 -1.49 10.02
CA LEU A 268 -0.94 -1.41 9.16
C LEU A 268 -1.31 -1.07 7.71
N LYS A 269 -2.34 -1.69 7.14
CA LYS A 269 -2.75 -1.49 5.74
C LYS A 269 -3.16 -0.04 5.43
N THR A 270 -3.66 0.68 6.43
CA THR A 270 -3.98 2.12 6.35
C THR A 270 -2.75 3.00 6.06
N HIS A 271 -1.58 2.56 6.51
CA HIS A 271 -0.31 3.28 6.37
C HIS A 271 0.64 2.63 5.36
N PHE A 272 0.51 1.32 5.17
CA PHE A 272 1.30 0.47 4.30
C PHE A 272 0.34 -0.31 3.36
N PRO A 273 -0.23 0.34 2.33
CA PRO A 273 -1.20 -0.31 1.43
C PRO A 273 -0.64 -1.52 0.69
N PHE A 274 0.69 -1.63 0.58
CA PHE A 274 1.40 -2.85 0.18
C PHE A 274 2.08 -3.45 1.40
N ILE A 275 1.35 -4.29 2.12
CA ILE A 275 1.85 -5.09 3.24
C ILE A 275 1.52 -6.56 3.01
N ASP A 276 2.22 -7.44 3.73
CA ASP A 276 2.10 -8.88 3.59
C ASP A 276 2.27 -9.30 2.13
N ARG A 277 1.28 -9.99 1.58
CA ARG A 277 1.27 -10.58 0.25
C ARG A 277 1.20 -9.53 -0.86
N ASP A 278 0.64 -8.35 -0.56
CA ASP A 278 0.56 -7.23 -1.50
C ASP A 278 1.94 -6.62 -1.82
N LEU A 279 3.00 -6.99 -1.07
CA LEU A 279 4.38 -6.67 -1.44
C LEU A 279 4.76 -7.21 -2.83
N ASN A 280 4.22 -8.35 -3.27
CA ASN A 280 4.44 -8.85 -4.63
C ASN A 280 3.97 -7.85 -5.70
N ASN A 281 2.86 -7.16 -5.45
CA ASN A 281 2.33 -6.17 -6.38
C ASN A 281 3.29 -4.98 -6.47
N LEU A 282 3.76 -4.47 -5.32
CA LEU A 282 4.75 -3.40 -5.27
C LEU A 282 6.04 -3.76 -6.02
N TYR A 283 6.61 -4.95 -5.78
CA TYR A 283 7.84 -5.38 -6.45
C TYR A 283 7.63 -5.62 -7.95
N THR A 284 6.44 -6.07 -8.36
CA THR A 284 6.09 -6.20 -9.78
C THR A 284 6.01 -4.83 -10.46
N MET A 285 5.38 -3.85 -9.81
CA MET A 285 5.33 -2.47 -10.29
C MET A 285 6.74 -1.86 -10.39
N LEU A 286 7.59 -2.08 -9.38
CA LEU A 286 8.99 -1.65 -9.40
C LEU A 286 9.75 -2.28 -10.57
N LYS A 287 9.61 -3.59 -10.78
CA LYS A 287 10.23 -4.30 -11.91
C LYS A 287 9.84 -3.67 -13.23
N GLN A 288 8.54 -3.45 -13.45
CA GLN A 288 8.03 -2.86 -14.70
C GLN A 288 8.58 -1.46 -14.93
N GLN A 289 8.53 -0.59 -13.92
CA GLN A 289 8.98 0.79 -14.03
C GLN A 289 10.51 0.90 -14.20
N LEU A 290 11.28 0.05 -13.51
CA LEU A 290 12.73 -0.02 -13.68
C LEU A 290 13.12 -0.57 -15.04
N ALA A 291 12.41 -1.58 -15.57
CA ALA A 291 12.64 -2.12 -16.90
C ALA A 291 12.44 -1.05 -17.99
N ILE A 292 11.39 -0.24 -17.87
CA ILE A 292 11.14 0.91 -18.76
C ILE A 292 12.26 1.94 -18.64
N CYS A 293 12.62 2.34 -17.42
CA CYS A 293 13.65 3.34 -17.16
C CYS A 293 15.03 2.91 -17.70
N LEU A 294 15.40 1.65 -17.50
CA LEU A 294 16.67 1.05 -17.92
C LEU A 294 16.65 0.54 -19.37
N LYS A 295 15.49 0.56 -20.04
CA LYS A 295 15.27 0.03 -21.41
C LYS A 295 15.78 -1.41 -21.56
N THR A 296 15.37 -2.29 -20.66
CA THR A 296 15.84 -3.68 -20.61
C THR A 296 14.72 -4.66 -20.27
N GLU A 297 14.79 -5.86 -20.86
CA GLU A 297 13.96 -7.01 -20.48
C GLU A 297 14.66 -7.92 -19.48
N GLY A 298 15.94 -7.65 -19.15
CA GLY A 298 16.80 -8.49 -18.32
C GLY A 298 16.50 -8.43 -16.81
N LEU A 299 15.44 -7.74 -16.39
CA LEU A 299 15.02 -7.73 -14.98
C LEU A 299 14.20 -8.98 -14.66
N ILE A 300 14.65 -9.74 -13.66
CA ILE A 300 14.04 -10.99 -13.25
C ILE A 300 13.52 -10.82 -11.82
N PHE A 301 12.21 -10.86 -11.68
CA PHE A 301 11.55 -10.98 -10.38
C PHE A 301 10.61 -12.17 -10.44
N ASN A 302 10.80 -13.10 -9.51
CA ASN A 302 9.96 -14.27 -9.35
C ASN A 302 9.08 -14.02 -8.13
N PRO A 303 7.81 -13.60 -8.32
CA PRO A 303 6.93 -13.31 -7.19
C PRO A 303 6.80 -14.57 -6.32
N LYS A 304 6.80 -14.36 -5.00
CA LYS A 304 6.56 -15.49 -4.09
C LYS A 304 5.14 -15.98 -4.31
N ILE A 305 5.00 -17.24 -4.68
CA ILE A 305 3.70 -17.89 -4.79
C ILE A 305 3.28 -18.24 -3.35
N PHE A 306 2.40 -17.42 -2.80
CA PHE A 306 1.76 -17.72 -1.52
C PHE A 306 0.67 -18.75 -1.76
N PHE A 307 0.95 -19.99 -1.39
CA PHE A 307 -0.13 -20.85 -0.94
C PHE A 307 -0.64 -20.20 0.33
N HIS A 308 -1.82 -19.61 0.26
CA HIS A 308 -2.53 -19.28 1.49
C HIS A 308 -2.54 -20.56 2.34
N PRO A 309 -2.31 -20.50 3.66
CA PRO A 309 -2.99 -21.42 4.54
C PRO A 309 -4.47 -21.05 4.44
N ILE A 310 -5.08 -21.38 3.30
CA ILE A 310 -6.50 -21.57 3.23
C ILE A 310 -6.68 -22.76 4.17
N GLU A 311 -7.51 -22.59 5.19
CA GLU A 311 -8.00 -23.69 6.03
C GLU A 311 -8.64 -24.84 5.21
N ASP A 312 -8.66 -24.73 3.89
CA ASP A 312 -9.27 -25.63 2.96
C ASP A 312 -8.27 -26.10 1.88
N VAL A 313 -7.85 -27.36 2.00
CA VAL A 313 -7.01 -28.10 1.04
C VAL A 313 -7.57 -28.01 -0.38
N TYR A 314 -8.89 -27.93 -0.54
CA TYR A 314 -9.55 -27.88 -1.85
C TYR A 314 -9.30 -26.56 -2.58
N CYS A 315 -9.35 -25.42 -1.87
CA CYS A 315 -9.03 -24.13 -2.46
C CYS A 315 -7.58 -24.07 -3.00
N ASN A 316 -6.63 -24.63 -2.25
CA ASN A 316 -5.23 -24.69 -2.69
C ASN A 316 -5.04 -25.56 -3.94
N GLN A 317 -5.77 -26.67 -4.03
CA GLN A 317 -5.76 -27.52 -5.22
C GLN A 317 -6.36 -26.83 -6.44
N ALA A 318 -7.38 -26.00 -6.25
CA ALA A 318 -8.02 -25.21 -7.30
C ALA A 318 -7.08 -24.13 -7.82
N ILE A 319 -6.46 -23.33 -6.93
CA ILE A 319 -5.48 -22.30 -7.29
C ILE A 319 -4.29 -22.90 -8.04
N HIS A 320 -3.76 -24.05 -7.60
CA HIS A 320 -2.64 -24.71 -8.29
C HIS A 320 -3.00 -25.11 -9.73
N PHE A 321 -4.23 -25.56 -9.96
CA PHE A 321 -4.70 -25.88 -11.29
C PHE A 321 -4.84 -24.61 -12.14
N LEU A 322 -5.45 -23.55 -11.61
CA LEU A 322 -5.68 -22.27 -12.29
C LEU A 322 -4.40 -21.52 -12.65
N ASN A 323 -3.35 -21.62 -11.84
CA ASN A 323 -2.04 -20.99 -12.11
C ASN A 323 -1.41 -21.44 -13.44
N LYS A 324 -1.83 -22.58 -13.98
CA LYS A 324 -1.34 -23.12 -15.27
C LYS A 324 -2.21 -22.70 -16.46
N GLN A 325 -3.26 -21.91 -16.25
CA GLN A 325 -4.30 -21.60 -17.24
C GLN A 325 -4.25 -20.16 -17.76
N GLY A 326 -3.12 -19.48 -17.58
CA GLY A 326 -2.89 -18.13 -18.11
C GLY A 326 -3.77 -17.04 -17.47
N LEU A 327 -4.12 -16.02 -18.25
CA LEU A 327 -4.81 -14.82 -17.75
C LEU A 327 -6.20 -15.11 -17.16
N VAL A 328 -6.95 -16.04 -17.76
CA VAL A 328 -8.27 -16.45 -17.26
C VAL A 328 -8.14 -17.14 -15.92
N GLY A 329 -7.15 -18.02 -15.77
CA GLY A 329 -6.81 -18.63 -14.48
C GLY A 329 -6.49 -17.60 -13.41
N GLN A 330 -5.69 -16.58 -13.75
CA GLN A 330 -5.34 -15.50 -12.83
C GLN A 330 -6.56 -14.69 -12.36
N LYS A 331 -7.49 -14.37 -13.26
CA LYS A 331 -8.73 -13.63 -12.92
C LYS A 331 -9.64 -14.41 -11.97
N ILE A 332 -9.69 -15.73 -12.12
CA ILE A 332 -10.44 -16.61 -11.22
C ILE A 332 -9.73 -16.70 -9.86
N ILE A 333 -8.38 -16.76 -9.83
CA ILE A 333 -7.59 -16.69 -8.60
C ILE A 333 -7.87 -15.38 -7.86
N ASP A 334 -7.83 -14.23 -8.53
CA ASP A 334 -8.11 -12.93 -7.92
C ASP A 334 -9.54 -12.89 -7.31
N THR A 335 -10.48 -13.59 -7.94
CA THR A 335 -11.86 -13.73 -7.44
C THR A 335 -11.93 -14.62 -6.19
N ILE A 336 -11.26 -15.77 -6.20
CA ILE A 336 -11.13 -16.68 -5.04
C ILE A 336 -10.54 -15.93 -3.85
N MET A 337 -9.45 -15.19 -4.07
CA MET A 337 -8.75 -14.41 -3.07
C MET A 337 -9.64 -13.33 -2.44
N CYS A 338 -10.35 -12.56 -3.28
CA CYS A 338 -11.27 -11.52 -2.83
C CYS A 338 -12.44 -12.08 -2.01
N LEU A 339 -12.98 -13.25 -2.38
CA LEU A 339 -14.05 -13.90 -1.61
C LEU A 339 -13.52 -14.50 -0.31
N GLN A 340 -12.27 -14.95 -0.30
CA GLN A 340 -11.63 -15.49 0.88
C GLN A 340 -11.40 -14.42 1.97
N GLU A 341 -11.07 -13.19 1.60
CA GLU A 341 -11.02 -12.04 2.52
C GLU A 341 -12.39 -11.77 3.18
N GLY A 342 -13.47 -11.94 2.42
CA GLY A 342 -14.84 -11.70 2.90
C GLY A 342 -15.51 -12.90 3.57
N LYS A 343 -14.90 -14.08 3.63
CA LYS A 343 -15.59 -15.35 3.94
C LYS A 343 -16.24 -15.39 5.33
N ASN A 344 -15.65 -14.70 6.29
CA ASN A 344 -16.11 -14.63 7.69
C ASN A 344 -16.69 -13.25 8.03
N SER A 345 -16.94 -12.40 7.03
CA SER A 345 -17.41 -11.04 7.26
C SER A 345 -18.90 -11.01 7.60
N LEU A 346 -19.25 -10.28 8.66
CA LEU A 346 -20.64 -9.98 9.04
C LEU A 346 -21.24 -8.83 8.21
N ASN A 347 -20.46 -8.21 7.33
CA ASN A 347 -20.95 -7.16 6.44
C ASN A 347 -21.94 -7.74 5.42
N PRO A 348 -23.17 -7.20 5.27
CA PRO A 348 -24.14 -7.65 4.27
C PRO A 348 -23.60 -7.72 2.84
N TYR A 349 -22.59 -6.90 2.51
CA TYR A 349 -21.91 -6.92 1.22
C TYR A 349 -21.07 -8.20 0.98
N TRP A 350 -20.58 -8.82 2.04
CA TRP A 350 -19.68 -9.98 2.02
C TRP A 350 -20.32 -11.26 2.60
N MET A 351 -21.57 -11.21 3.03
CA MET A 351 -22.24 -12.28 3.79
C MET A 351 -22.32 -13.62 3.04
N ASN A 352 -22.32 -13.61 1.70
CA ASN A 352 -22.32 -14.83 0.88
C ASN A 352 -20.93 -15.23 0.36
N SER A 353 -19.87 -14.53 0.75
CA SER A 353 -18.52 -14.74 0.21
C SER A 353 -18.03 -16.16 0.45
N GLY A 354 -18.30 -16.76 1.61
CA GLY A 354 -17.92 -18.14 1.91
C GLY A 354 -18.62 -19.16 0.99
N THR A 355 -19.92 -19.00 0.75
CA THR A 355 -20.69 -19.90 -0.13
C THR A 355 -20.27 -19.75 -1.60
N ASN A 356 -20.00 -18.50 -2.04
CA ASN A 356 -19.54 -18.23 -3.39
C ASN A 356 -18.11 -18.75 -3.63
N LEU A 357 -17.24 -18.61 -2.63
CA LEU A 357 -15.89 -19.18 -2.64
C LEU A 357 -15.94 -20.70 -2.86
N GLN A 358 -16.73 -21.41 -2.04
CA GLN A 358 -16.86 -22.87 -2.15
C GLN A 358 -17.37 -23.29 -3.53
N GLY A 359 -18.41 -22.62 -4.04
CA GLY A 359 -18.97 -22.95 -5.36
C GLY A 359 -17.97 -22.81 -6.51
N ILE A 360 -17.11 -21.78 -6.46
CA ILE A 360 -16.06 -21.59 -7.47
C ILE A 360 -14.98 -22.69 -7.34
N VAL A 361 -14.57 -22.99 -6.12
CA VAL A 361 -13.53 -23.99 -5.83
C VAL A 361 -13.97 -25.38 -6.28
N ASP A 362 -15.20 -25.78 -5.95
CA ASP A 362 -15.76 -27.07 -6.36
C ASP A 362 -15.82 -27.19 -7.89
N ALA A 363 -16.33 -26.16 -8.58
CA ALA A 363 -16.43 -26.16 -10.04
C ALA A 363 -15.04 -26.25 -10.71
N VAL A 364 -14.03 -25.55 -10.17
CA VAL A 364 -12.65 -25.61 -10.67
C VAL A 364 -12.04 -27.00 -10.47
N LEU A 365 -12.30 -27.65 -9.34
CA LEU A 365 -11.81 -28.99 -9.07
C LEU A 365 -12.55 -30.06 -9.89
N SER A 366 -13.85 -29.89 -10.13
CA SER A 366 -14.62 -30.73 -11.06
C SER A 366 -14.03 -30.63 -12.47
N LEU A 367 -13.72 -29.42 -12.93
CA LEU A 367 -13.10 -29.17 -14.23
C LEU A 367 -11.70 -29.80 -14.35
N LYS A 368 -10.88 -29.69 -13.30
CA LYS A 368 -9.59 -30.38 -13.21
C LYS A 368 -9.72 -31.90 -13.33
N LYS A 369 -10.76 -32.50 -12.74
CA LYS A 369 -11.00 -33.95 -12.78
C LYS A 369 -11.50 -34.42 -14.15
N SER A 370 -12.35 -33.62 -14.81
CA SER A 370 -12.89 -33.96 -16.13
C SER A 370 -11.91 -33.67 -17.27
N GLY A 371 -10.91 -32.80 -17.04
CA GLY A 371 -9.97 -32.35 -18.07
C GLY A 371 -10.59 -31.42 -19.11
N ALA A 372 -11.75 -30.84 -18.81
CA ALA A 372 -12.43 -29.89 -19.68
C ALA A 372 -11.64 -28.57 -19.81
N ASP A 373 -11.84 -27.84 -20.91
CA ASP A 373 -11.16 -26.58 -21.17
C ASP A 373 -11.70 -25.45 -20.26
N LEU A 374 -10.78 -24.69 -19.64
CA LEU A 374 -11.15 -23.62 -18.73
C LEU A 374 -11.89 -22.48 -19.45
N ASN A 375 -11.47 -22.11 -20.66
CA ASN A 375 -12.08 -21.00 -21.39
C ASN A 375 -13.49 -21.37 -21.85
N GLU A 376 -13.67 -22.60 -22.34
CA GLU A 376 -14.99 -23.12 -22.71
C GLU A 376 -15.93 -23.15 -21.51
N ALA A 377 -15.47 -23.63 -20.35
CA ALA A 377 -16.29 -23.66 -19.15
C ALA A 377 -16.66 -22.25 -18.67
N VAL A 378 -15.75 -21.28 -18.73
CA VAL A 378 -16.09 -19.91 -18.35
C VAL A 378 -17.10 -19.28 -19.32
N GLN A 379 -17.06 -19.60 -20.61
CA GLN A 379 -17.99 -19.02 -21.61
C GLN A 379 -19.35 -19.72 -21.65
N ASN A 380 -19.41 -21.00 -21.27
CA ASN A 380 -20.64 -21.77 -21.27
C ASN A 380 -21.51 -21.42 -20.04
N GLN A 381 -22.66 -20.79 -20.26
CA GLN A 381 -23.59 -20.37 -19.21
C GLN A 381 -24.17 -21.54 -18.39
N ASP A 382 -24.21 -22.74 -18.97
CA ASP A 382 -24.69 -23.95 -18.31
C ASP A 382 -23.59 -24.68 -17.52
N SER A 383 -22.34 -24.20 -17.58
CA SER A 383 -21.24 -24.81 -16.84
C SER A 383 -21.32 -24.46 -15.34
N GLU A 384 -20.91 -25.41 -14.50
CA GLU A 384 -20.79 -25.20 -13.05
C GLU A 384 -19.91 -24.00 -12.71
N LEU A 385 -18.84 -23.77 -13.50
CA LEU A 385 -17.89 -22.68 -13.26
C LEU A 385 -18.48 -21.32 -13.61
N ASN A 386 -19.17 -21.18 -14.74
CA ASN A 386 -19.83 -19.93 -15.11
C ASN A 386 -20.93 -19.59 -14.10
N GLN A 387 -21.76 -20.57 -13.72
CA GLN A 387 -22.81 -20.38 -12.73
C GLN A 387 -22.25 -19.98 -11.36
N ALA A 388 -21.13 -20.59 -10.93
CA ALA A 388 -20.47 -20.24 -9.67
C ALA A 388 -19.88 -18.82 -9.70
N LEU A 389 -19.24 -18.43 -10.81
CA LEU A 389 -18.72 -17.07 -10.99
C LEU A 389 -19.85 -16.04 -11.07
N ASN A 390 -21.00 -16.40 -11.63
CA ASN A 390 -22.12 -15.49 -11.85
C ASN A 390 -23.05 -15.32 -10.64
N LYS A 391 -22.70 -15.91 -9.48
CA LYS A 391 -23.46 -15.69 -8.24
C LYS A 391 -23.25 -14.26 -7.70
N PRO A 392 -24.32 -13.49 -7.45
CA PRO A 392 -24.21 -12.19 -6.81
C PRO A 392 -23.72 -12.33 -5.37
N ARG A 393 -22.96 -11.34 -4.90
CA ARG A 393 -22.41 -11.32 -3.52
C ARG A 393 -23.43 -10.84 -2.47
N PHE A 394 -24.50 -10.18 -2.92
CA PHE A 394 -25.54 -9.60 -2.07
C PHE A 394 -26.83 -10.43 -2.13
N LEU A 395 -27.57 -10.52 -1.02
CA LEU A 395 -28.94 -11.07 -0.99
C LEU A 395 -29.89 -10.10 -1.73
N PRO A 396 -30.78 -10.54 -2.62
CA PRO A 396 -31.80 -9.65 -3.16
C PRO A 396 -32.68 -9.16 -2.01
N LEU A 397 -32.58 -7.87 -1.67
CA LEU A 397 -33.34 -7.24 -0.58
C LEU A 397 -34.82 -6.99 -0.93
N THR A 398 -35.36 -7.55 -2.02
CA THR A 398 -36.76 -7.36 -2.39
C THR A 398 -37.42 -8.63 -2.92
N THR A 399 -38.56 -8.99 -2.32
CA THR A 399 -39.50 -10.05 -2.75
C THR A 399 -40.40 -9.61 -3.92
N LEU A 400 -40.15 -8.45 -4.53
CA LEU A 400 -40.88 -7.92 -5.67
C LEU A 400 -39.90 -7.54 -6.78
N GLY A 401 -39.99 -8.26 -7.90
CA GLY A 401 -39.50 -7.79 -9.20
C GLY A 401 -38.07 -8.19 -9.53
N SER A 402 -37.95 -9.26 -10.31
CA SER A 402 -36.85 -9.50 -11.24
C SER A 402 -36.56 -8.23 -12.07
N PHE A 403 -35.46 -7.54 -11.75
CA PHE A 403 -34.88 -6.54 -12.63
C PHE A 403 -33.39 -6.82 -12.81
N GLY A 404 -33.06 -7.34 -13.99
CA GLY A 404 -31.72 -7.45 -14.53
C GLY A 404 -30.97 -8.71 -14.10
N ILE A 405 -30.93 -9.71 -14.98
CA ILE A 405 -29.84 -10.70 -15.01
C ILE A 405 -28.58 -9.92 -15.42
N HIS A 406 -28.01 -9.17 -14.49
CA HIS A 406 -26.71 -8.55 -14.67
C HIS A 406 -25.67 -9.60 -14.31
N GLN A 407 -24.72 -9.85 -15.21
CA GLN A 407 -23.56 -10.67 -14.90
C GLN A 407 -22.92 -10.17 -13.61
N SER A 408 -22.52 -11.08 -12.73
CA SER A 408 -21.83 -10.71 -11.51
C SER A 408 -20.53 -9.97 -11.84
N LYS A 409 -20.06 -9.09 -10.93
CA LYS A 409 -18.75 -8.44 -11.07
C LYS A 409 -17.59 -9.43 -11.22
N SER A 410 -17.77 -10.66 -10.75
CA SER A 410 -16.78 -11.72 -10.89
C SER A 410 -16.78 -12.28 -12.32
N THR A 411 -17.95 -12.57 -12.90
CA THR A 411 -18.07 -12.99 -14.31
C THR A 411 -17.56 -11.93 -15.27
N MET A 412 -17.94 -10.66 -15.06
CA MET A 412 -17.47 -9.55 -15.90
C MET A 412 -15.93 -9.42 -15.90
N LYS A 413 -15.28 -9.56 -14.73
CA LYS A 413 -13.81 -9.51 -14.62
C LYS A 413 -13.10 -10.68 -15.31
N VAL A 414 -13.74 -11.85 -15.37
CA VAL A 414 -13.17 -13.02 -16.05
C VAL A 414 -13.39 -12.92 -17.57
N ASP A 415 -14.55 -12.44 -18.01
CA ASP A 415 -14.85 -12.18 -19.43
C ASP A 415 -13.92 -11.12 -20.06
N GLU A 416 -13.49 -10.12 -19.29
CA GLU A 416 -12.43 -9.16 -19.69
C GLU A 416 -11.09 -9.86 -20.00
N GLY A 417 -10.78 -10.96 -19.32
CA GLY A 417 -9.58 -11.76 -19.54
C GLY A 417 -9.64 -12.62 -20.81
N ILE A 418 -10.85 -12.89 -21.31
CA ILE A 418 -11.13 -13.66 -22.52
C ILE A 418 -11.18 -12.74 -23.75
N SER A 419 -11.72 -11.53 -23.59
CA SER A 419 -12.08 -10.62 -24.70
C SER A 419 -10.94 -9.76 -25.25
N LYS A 420 -9.69 -9.95 -24.79
CA LYS A 420 -8.52 -9.26 -25.37
C LYS A 420 -7.66 -10.23 -26.18
N PRO A 421 -7.85 -10.32 -27.51
CA PRO A 421 -6.73 -10.60 -28.40
C PRO A 421 -5.78 -9.41 -28.37
N LEU A 422 -4.48 -9.69 -28.33
CA LEU A 422 -3.41 -8.74 -28.64
C LEU A 422 -3.59 -8.22 -30.07
N ASN A 423 -4.35 -7.15 -30.26
CA ASN A 423 -4.24 -6.31 -31.44
C ASN A 423 -3.15 -5.28 -31.16
N TYR A 424 -1.91 -5.64 -31.48
CA TYR A 424 -0.87 -4.66 -31.77
C TYR A 424 -1.08 -4.17 -33.20
N GLN A 425 -1.38 -2.88 -33.35
CA GLN A 425 -1.02 -2.08 -34.52
C GLN A 425 0.00 -1.03 -34.08
#